data_AF-A0AAD8CEY9-F1
#
_entry.id   AF-A0AAD8CEY9-F1
#
_cell.length_a   1.000
_cell.length_b   1.000
_cell.length_c   1.000
_cell.angle_alpha   90.00
_cell.angle_beta   90.00
_cell.angle_gamma   90.00
#
_symmetry.space_group_name_H-M   'P 1'
#
loop_
_entity.id
_entity.type
_entity.pdbx_description
1 polymer ?
#
loop_
_entity_poly.entity_id
_entity_poly.type
_entity_poly.pdbx_seq_one_letter_code
_entity_poly.pdbx_strand_id
1 'polypeptide(L)'
;MALAELYTKYNRVWIPDPEDVWKSAEITKDYKPGENVLELLLEEGTDLKYPLDSVTKDLPHLRNPDILVGENDLTALSYLHEPAVLHNLKVRFVESKIIYTYCGEYSIHNCKTAHVYICN
;
A
#
# COMPACT_ATOMS: atom_id res chain seq x y z
N MET A 1 -3.75 13.94 -14.84
CA MET A 1 -2.45 13.25 -14.73
C MET A 1 -2.73 11.77 -14.82
N ALA A 2 -2.03 11.05 -15.69
CA ALA A 2 -2.28 9.62 -15.84
C ALA A 2 -1.57 8.89 -14.68
N LEU A 3 -2.26 7.97 -13.98
CA LEU A 3 -1.69 7.22 -12.85
C LEU A 3 -0.35 6.56 -13.20
N ALA A 4 -0.17 6.15 -14.45
CA ALA A 4 1.06 5.56 -14.98
C ALA A 4 2.29 6.47 -14.88
N GLU A 5 2.12 7.80 -14.88
CA GLU A 5 3.24 8.77 -14.76
C GLU A 5 3.86 8.78 -13.36
N LEU A 6 3.18 8.16 -12.37
CA LEU A 6 3.67 8.04 -10.99
C LEU A 6 4.50 6.76 -10.77
N TYR A 7 4.63 5.88 -11.77
CA TYR A 7 5.42 4.64 -11.67
C TYR A 7 6.85 4.88 -12.13
N THR A 8 7.52 5.82 -11.46
CA THR A 8 8.92 6.15 -11.69
C THR A 8 9.83 5.32 -10.80
N LYS A 9 11.10 5.22 -11.20
CA LYS A 9 12.16 4.61 -10.40
C LYS A 9 12.17 5.19 -8.98
N TYR A 10 12.47 4.33 -8.00
CA TYR A 10 12.48 4.60 -6.56
C TYR A 10 11.11 4.77 -5.89
N ASN A 11 10.02 4.84 -6.65
CA ASN A 11 8.69 4.79 -6.04
C ASN A 11 8.39 3.37 -5.58
N ARG A 12 7.56 3.26 -4.54
CA ARG A 12 7.19 1.98 -3.93
C ARG A 12 5.75 1.63 -4.25
N VAL A 13 5.48 0.35 -4.39
CA VAL A 13 4.16 -0.22 -4.68
C VAL A 13 3.87 -1.37 -3.74
N TRP A 14 2.59 -1.64 -3.55
CA TRP A 14 2.07 -2.80 -2.83
C TRP A 14 1.72 -3.90 -3.82
N ILE A 15 2.29 -5.08 -3.60
CA ILE A 15 1.96 -6.29 -4.35
C ILE A 15 1.36 -7.34 -3.39
N PRO A 16 0.46 -8.20 -3.87
CA PRO A 16 -0.12 -9.25 -3.04
C PRO A 16 0.95 -10.23 -2.51
N ASP A 17 0.78 -10.68 -1.28
CA ASP A 17 1.65 -11.67 -0.63
C ASP A 17 0.83 -12.70 0.16
N PRO A 18 1.16 -14.00 0.10
CA PRO A 18 0.41 -15.02 0.82
C PRO A 18 0.57 -14.98 2.35
N GLU A 19 1.65 -14.43 2.89
CA GLU A 19 1.91 -14.40 4.34
C GLU A 19 1.42 -13.09 4.96
N ASP A 20 1.77 -11.96 4.37
CA ASP A 20 1.46 -10.62 4.91
C ASP A 20 0.25 -9.93 4.23
N VAL A 21 -0.46 -10.63 3.34
CA VAL A 21 -1.52 -10.11 2.44
C VAL A 21 -0.99 -9.13 1.39
N TRP A 22 -0.17 -8.17 1.81
CA TRP A 22 0.46 -7.15 0.97
C TRP A 22 1.93 -6.96 1.38
N LYS A 23 2.83 -6.98 0.39
CA LYS A 23 4.25 -6.64 0.57
C LYS A 23 4.66 -5.43 -0.24
N SER A 24 5.63 -4.68 0.28
CA SER A 24 6.19 -3.53 -0.41
C SER A 24 7.26 -3.97 -1.40
N ALA A 25 7.30 -3.31 -2.55
CA ALA A 25 8.39 -3.43 -3.51
C ALA A 25 8.74 -2.06 -4.10
N GLU A 26 10.01 -1.84 -4.39
CA GLU A 26 10.52 -0.61 -5.01
C GLU A 26 10.64 -0.78 -6.51
N ILE A 27 10.22 0.22 -7.28
CA ILE A 27 10.34 0.24 -8.74
C ILE A 27 11.80 0.52 -9.11
N THR A 28 12.45 -0.41 -9.79
CA THR A 28 13.85 -0.27 -10.21
C THR A 28 14.00 0.47 -11.54
N LYS A 29 12.92 0.55 -12.32
CA LYS A 29 12.90 1.14 -13.65
C LYS A 29 11.58 1.84 -13.95
N ASP A 30 11.66 3.01 -14.57
CA ASP A 30 10.47 3.80 -14.96
C ASP A 30 9.55 2.99 -15.86
N TYR A 31 8.29 2.85 -15.44
CA TYR A 31 7.27 2.16 -16.22
C TYR A 31 6.84 3.00 -17.42
N LYS A 32 6.75 2.37 -18.58
CA LYS A 32 6.22 3.00 -19.79
C LYS A 32 4.86 2.42 -20.15
N PRO A 33 3.88 3.26 -20.53
CA PRO A 33 2.58 2.78 -20.98
C PRO A 33 2.73 1.77 -22.13
N GLY A 34 2.29 0.54 -21.91
CA GLY A 34 2.39 -0.55 -22.88
C GLY A 34 3.42 -1.63 -22.51
N GLU A 35 4.19 -1.46 -21.45
CA GLU A 35 4.96 -2.55 -20.86
C GLU A 35 4.02 -3.53 -20.11
N ASN A 36 4.28 -4.82 -20.23
CA ASN A 36 3.50 -5.88 -19.57
C ASN A 36 4.16 -6.38 -18.28
N VAL A 37 5.25 -5.76 -17.85
CA VAL A 37 6.03 -6.20 -16.69
C VAL A 37 6.55 -4.97 -15.96
N LEU A 38 6.44 -4.97 -14.64
CA LEU A 38 7.11 -4.04 -13.74
C LEU A 38 8.37 -4.70 -13.16
N GLU A 39 9.50 -3.99 -13.25
CA GLU A 39 10.74 -4.40 -12.60
C GLU A 39 10.75 -3.82 -11.17
N LEU A 40 10.67 -4.72 -10.19
CA LEU A 40 10.55 -4.39 -8.79
C LEU A 40 11.72 -4.98 -7.98
N LEU A 41 12.06 -4.36 -6.87
CA LEU A 41 13.00 -4.85 -5.87
C LEU A 41 12.24 -5.04 -4.56
N LEU A 42 12.24 -6.26 -4.05
CA LEU A 42 11.65 -6.57 -2.75
C LEU A 42 12.51 -6.01 -1.62
N GLU A 43 11.92 -5.79 -0.44
CA GLU A 43 12.66 -5.31 0.75
C GLU A 43 13.79 -6.26 1.17
N GLU A 44 13.70 -7.54 0.81
CA GLU A 44 14.74 -8.56 1.03
C GLU A 44 15.96 -8.41 0.09
N GLY A 45 15.90 -7.48 -0.87
CA GLY A 45 16.94 -7.29 -1.89
C GLY A 45 16.83 -8.19 -3.12
N THR A 46 15.70 -8.90 -3.28
CA THR A 46 15.44 -9.77 -4.42
C THR A 46 14.75 -9.01 -5.56
N ASP A 47 15.32 -9.04 -6.76
CA ASP A 47 14.68 -8.50 -7.97
C ASP A 47 13.50 -9.39 -8.39
N LEU A 48 12.33 -8.76 -8.54
CA LEU A 48 11.08 -9.39 -8.96
C LEU A 48 10.56 -8.72 -10.23
N LYS A 49 10.30 -9.54 -11.26
CA LYS A 49 9.60 -9.11 -12.47
C LYS A 49 8.12 -9.39 -12.31
N TYR A 50 7.35 -8.37 -11.95
CA TYR A 50 5.92 -8.47 -11.70
C TYR A 50 5.13 -8.39 -13.02
N PRO A 51 4.44 -9.45 -13.46
CA PRO A 51 3.66 -9.42 -14.68
C PRO A 51 2.40 -8.55 -14.47
N LEU A 52 2.19 -7.62 -15.40
CA LEU A 52 0.96 -6.84 -15.49
C LEU A 52 -0.02 -7.56 -16.41
N ASP A 53 -1.29 -7.59 -16.00
CA ASP A 53 -2.33 -8.18 -16.82
C ASP A 53 -2.57 -7.28 -18.05
N SER A 54 -2.30 -7.82 -19.24
CA SER A 54 -2.49 -7.12 -20.51
C SER A 54 -3.96 -6.71 -20.77
N VAL A 55 -4.91 -7.36 -20.11
CA VAL A 55 -6.35 -7.16 -20.30
C VAL A 55 -6.88 -6.05 -19.39
N THR A 56 -6.58 -6.11 -18.09
CA THR A 56 -7.09 -5.11 -17.14
C THR A 56 -6.15 -3.90 -17.03
N LYS A 57 -4.86 -4.06 -17.34
CA LYS A 57 -3.81 -3.06 -17.17
C LYS A 57 -3.78 -2.46 -15.76
N ASP A 58 -4.27 -3.21 -14.78
CA ASP A 58 -4.29 -2.77 -13.39
C ASP A 58 -2.86 -2.74 -12.86
N LEU A 59 -2.43 -1.54 -12.49
CA LEU A 59 -1.13 -1.33 -11.88
C LEU A 59 -1.23 -1.56 -10.36
N PRO A 60 -0.20 -2.13 -9.72
CA PRO A 60 -0.21 -2.36 -8.27
C PRO A 60 -0.31 -1.03 -7.51
N HIS A 61 -1.01 -1.01 -6.38
CA HIS A 61 -1.27 0.23 -5.64
C HIS A 61 0.03 0.93 -5.21
N LEU A 62 0.12 2.24 -5.39
CA LEU A 62 1.27 3.02 -4.92
C LEU A 62 1.32 3.05 -3.39
N ARG A 63 2.52 2.96 -2.84
CA ARG A 63 2.76 3.11 -1.40
C ARG A 63 2.81 4.58 -1.04
N ASN A 64 2.15 4.93 0.08
CA ASN A 64 2.24 6.27 0.64
C ASN A 64 3.67 6.58 1.11
N PRO A 65 4.13 7.83 0.99
CA PRO A 65 5.40 8.27 1.58
C PRO A 65 5.47 7.94 3.07
N ASP A 66 6.64 7.53 3.55
CA ASP A 66 6.84 7.09 4.94
C ASP A 66 6.52 8.19 5.96
N ILE A 67 6.56 9.48 5.57
CA ILE A 67 6.19 10.62 6.43
C ILE A 67 4.72 10.58 6.87
N LEU A 68 3.84 9.98 6.06
CA LEU A 68 2.40 9.89 6.35
C LEU A 68 2.02 8.59 7.08
N VAL A 69 2.99 7.68 7.27
CA VAL A 69 2.76 6.41 7.95
C VAL A 69 2.81 6.63 9.45
N GLY A 70 1.81 6.10 10.17
CA GLY A 70 1.70 6.25 11.63
C GLY A 70 0.85 7.45 12.08
N GLU A 71 0.36 8.28 11.15
CA GLU A 71 -0.56 9.37 11.45
C GLU A 71 -1.82 8.92 12.20
N ASN A 72 -2.33 9.77 13.09
CA ASN A 72 -3.53 9.47 13.89
C ASN A 72 -4.82 9.42 13.06
N ASP A 73 -4.78 10.09 11.91
CA ASP A 73 -5.90 10.23 10.99
C ASP A 73 -5.54 9.58 9.65
N LEU A 74 -6.28 8.53 9.28
CA LEU A 74 -6.09 7.84 8.00
C LEU A 74 -6.45 8.71 6.79
N THR A 75 -7.17 9.81 6.99
CA THR A 75 -7.49 10.77 5.92
C THR A 75 -6.28 11.62 5.50
N ALA A 76 -5.19 11.59 6.26
CA ALA A 76 -3.93 12.24 5.90
C ALA A 76 -3.14 11.48 4.81
N LEU A 77 -3.54 10.25 4.48
CA LEU A 77 -2.88 9.44 3.45
C LEU A 77 -3.18 9.97 2.04
N SER A 78 -2.16 10.04 1.19
CA SER A 78 -2.30 10.47 -0.21
C SER A 78 -3.03 9.43 -1.08
N TYR A 79 -2.84 8.14 -0.78
CA TYR A 79 -3.50 7.01 -1.43
C TYR A 79 -4.25 6.19 -0.39
N LEU A 80 -5.58 6.28 -0.38
CA LEU A 80 -6.43 5.56 0.58
C LEU A 80 -6.95 4.27 -0.05
N HIS A 81 -6.17 3.20 0.12
CA HIS A 81 -6.49 1.84 -0.36
C HIS A 81 -6.25 0.82 0.76
N GLU A 82 -6.77 -0.40 0.60
CA GLU A 82 -6.63 -1.50 1.56
C GLU A 82 -5.18 -1.70 2.08
N PRO A 83 -4.12 -1.82 1.24
CA PRO A 83 -2.76 -2.01 1.74
C PRO A 83 -2.26 -0.83 2.58
N ALA A 84 -2.66 0.40 2.24
CA ALA A 84 -2.27 1.59 2.98
C ALA A 84 -2.88 1.62 4.39
N VAL A 85 -4.15 1.23 4.51
CA VAL A 85 -4.85 1.13 5.79
C VAL A 85 -4.25 0.01 6.64
N LEU A 86 -4.05 -1.17 6.05
CA LEU A 86 -3.45 -2.32 6.75
C LEU A 86 -2.06 -1.99 7.28
N HIS A 87 -1.21 -1.37 6.45
CA HIS A 87 0.15 -0.98 6.85
C HIS A 87 0.15 0.07 7.97
N ASN A 88 -0.69 1.10 7.87
CA ASN A 88 -0.78 2.15 8.90
C ASN A 88 -1.26 1.57 10.25
N LEU A 89 -2.27 0.69 10.22
CA LEU A 89 -2.74 0.00 11.43
C LEU A 89 -1.66 -0.93 12.03
N LYS A 90 -0.94 -1.69 11.19
CA LYS A 90 0.17 -2.57 11.64
C LYS A 90 1.24 -1.76 12.37
N VAL A 91 1.71 -0.65 11.79
CA VAL A 91 2.72 0.23 12.42
C VAL A 91 2.22 0.81 13.73
N ARG A 92 1.00 1.39 13.76
CA ARG A 92 0.43 1.98 14.98
C ARG A 92 0.23 0.97 16.10
N PHE A 93 -0.18 -0.25 15.76
CA PHE A 93 -0.41 -1.30 16.74
C PHE A 93 0.90 -1.89 17.27
N VAL A 94 1.81 -2.30 16.38
CA VAL A 94 3.04 -3.01 16.75
C VAL A 94 4.05 -2.05 17.38
N GLU A 95 4.27 -0.89 16.78
CA GLU A 95 5.33 0.03 17.21
C GLU A 95 4.85 0.99 18.30
N SER A 96 3.63 1.52 18.15
CA SER A 96 3.11 2.56 19.04
C SER A 96 2.10 2.07 20.08
N LYS A 97 1.63 0.81 19.98
CA LYS A 97 0.56 0.23 20.84
C LYS A 97 -0.72 1.05 20.88
N ILE A 98 -1.01 1.77 19.79
CA ILE A 98 -2.22 2.60 19.68
C ILE A 98 -3.31 1.79 18.99
N ILE A 99 -4.39 1.51 19.70
CA ILE A 99 -5.53 0.70 19.22
C ILE A 99 -6.68 1.55 18.66
N TYR A 100 -6.58 2.88 18.77
CA TYR A 100 -7.58 3.81 18.25
C TYR A 100 -6.98 4.62 17.10
N THR A 101 -7.60 4.51 15.93
CA THR A 101 -7.22 5.25 14.73
C THR A 101 -8.47 5.84 14.11
N TYR A 102 -8.42 7.14 13.79
CA TYR A 102 -9.54 7.83 13.16
C TYR A 102 -9.56 7.53 11.65
N CYS A 103 -10.74 7.19 11.13
CA CYS A 103 -10.94 6.77 9.74
C CYS A 103 -11.82 7.76 8.93
N GLY A 104 -12.12 8.94 9.47
CA GLY A 104 -13.00 9.92 8.83
C GLY A 104 -14.49 9.55 8.86
N GLU A 105 -15.36 10.55 8.69
CA GLU A 105 -16.82 10.41 8.71
C GLU A 105 -17.40 9.67 7.50
N TYR A 106 -16.64 9.50 6.41
CA TYR A 106 -17.13 8.93 5.14
C TYR A 106 -16.95 7.41 5.02
N SER A 107 -16.36 6.75 6.01
CA SER A 107 -16.16 5.29 6.01
C SER A 107 -17.14 4.54 6.93
N ILE A 108 -18.29 5.12 7.27
CA ILE A 108 -19.21 4.54 8.29
C ILE A 108 -19.95 3.27 7.79
N HIS A 109 -20.00 3.01 6.47
CA HIS A 109 -20.66 1.81 5.97
C HIS A 109 -19.79 0.54 6.00
N ASN A 110 -18.45 0.65 6.17
CA ASN A 110 -17.56 -0.50 6.37
C ASN A 110 -16.64 -0.38 7.60
N CYS A 111 -16.52 0.81 8.19
CA CYS A 111 -15.83 1.04 9.46
C CYS A 111 -16.86 1.17 10.59
N LYS A 112 -17.68 0.13 10.79
CA LYS A 112 -18.31 -0.04 12.12
C LYS A 112 -17.18 -0.43 13.05
N THR A 113 -16.58 0.57 13.68
CA THR A 113 -15.69 0.46 14.82
C THR A 113 -14.68 -0.67 14.67
N ALA A 114 -13.47 -0.35 14.22
CA ALA A 114 -12.33 -1.23 14.46
C ALA A 114 -12.03 -1.28 15.97
N HIS A 115 -12.97 -1.80 16.76
CA HIS A 115 -12.62 -2.63 17.90
C HIS A 115 -11.93 -3.82 17.28
N VAL A 116 -10.61 -3.73 17.16
CA VAL A 116 -9.75 -4.88 16.96
C VAL A 116 -9.91 -5.74 18.21
N TYR A 117 -11.00 -6.49 18.31
CA TYR A 117 -11.11 -7.66 19.16
C TYR A 117 -10.24 -8.74 18.51
N ILE A 118 -8.93 -8.63 18.70
CA ILE A 118 -8.10 -9.82 18.70
C ILE A 118 -8.06 -10.23 20.17
N CYS A 119 -9.05 -11.05 20.55
CA CYS A 119 -9.02 -11.77 21.81
C CYS A 119 -7.71 -12.57 21.89
N ASN A 120 -7.03 -12.49 23.04
CA ASN A 120 -6.24 -13.63 23.52
C ASN A 120 -7.17 -14.84 23.72
#